data_AF-A0A502TJ36-F1
#
_entry.id   AF-A0A502TJ36-F1
#
_cell.length_a   1.000
_cell.length_b   1.000
_cell.length_c   1.000
_cell.angle_alpha   90.00
_cell.angle_beta   90.00
_cell.angle_gamma   90.00
#
_symmetry.space_group_name_H-M   'P 1'
#
loop_
_entity.id
_entity.type
_entity.pdbx_description
1 polymer ?
#
loop_
_entity_poly.entity_id
_entity_poly.type
_entity_poly.pdbx_seq_one_letter_code
_entity_poly.pdbx_strand_id
1 'polypeptide(L)'
;MLRIESPAPPIKVDTWLRGEPITNFQPGKVCLVEFWATWCGPCVAAIPNLMQLQEEYQDSGFEVVGIATSEQAPTADEARTKLDAWLTERFLNLNYRIAFDFTGEMNRLWMQASSSPGIPESFLVDGNGRIAFIGHPAELDEVLPKVLNGSWRSSNEARAADIRRFATSQRTARERARTKPIYAKLKPATQAEDWPAALSAVEEGLALMPDYIGFRQTQANLLLHKLRDMQSGLPVMRQLVEDAINKKNEAVSWMVMALNQLFDPAIDNSHLPRAERFAIGNTLSEQILTLNPPDGDGRLKFRCYLPVAQYYHESGNNARAIELIEAALKSLDIPEPMPDHIKQTHHSPLLQALADYTGENVCCGDFCVAPQSRLLNTKAEWPHEQRLQKA
;
A
#
# COMPACT_ATOMS: atom_id res chain seq x y z
N MET A 1 -21.76 -17.27 -4.41
CA MET A 1 -20.93 -16.39 -3.59
C MET A 1 -19.92 -17.25 -2.86
N LEU A 2 -18.62 -17.01 -3.03
CA LEU A 2 -17.56 -17.79 -2.39
C LEU A 2 -17.27 -17.24 -0.99
N ARG A 3 -17.35 -18.10 0.02
CA ARG A 3 -17.18 -17.79 1.46
C ARG A 3 -16.40 -18.91 2.15
N ILE A 4 -15.99 -18.70 3.39
CA ILE A 4 -15.63 -19.81 4.28
C ILE A 4 -16.75 -20.87 4.25
N GLU A 5 -16.38 -22.16 4.32
CA GLU A 5 -17.23 -23.36 4.14
C GLU A 5 -17.60 -23.71 2.69
N SER A 6 -17.45 -22.77 1.75
CA SER A 6 -17.78 -23.06 0.34
C SER A 6 -16.82 -24.10 -0.22
N PRO A 7 -17.28 -25.00 -1.11
CA PRO A 7 -16.37 -25.81 -1.91
C PRO A 7 -15.40 -24.91 -2.68
N ALA A 8 -14.12 -25.28 -2.69
CA ALA A 8 -13.12 -24.55 -3.47
C ALA A 8 -13.44 -24.65 -4.97
N PRO A 9 -13.43 -23.53 -5.72
CA PRO A 9 -13.57 -23.58 -7.18
C PRO A 9 -12.41 -24.35 -7.81
N PRO A 10 -12.54 -24.85 -9.05
CA PRO A 10 -11.41 -25.49 -9.72
C PRO A 10 -10.32 -24.46 -10.07
N ILE A 11 -9.08 -24.94 -10.22
CA ILE A 11 -7.97 -24.18 -10.79
C ILE A 11 -8.04 -24.31 -12.32
N LYS A 12 -8.34 -23.21 -13.00
CA LYS A 12 -8.43 -23.09 -14.47
C LYS A 12 -7.45 -22.03 -14.94
N VAL A 13 -6.23 -22.48 -15.23
CA VAL A 13 -5.09 -21.64 -15.58
C VAL A 13 -4.65 -21.94 -17.01
N ASP A 14 -4.02 -20.97 -17.68
CA ASP A 14 -3.47 -21.14 -19.02
C ASP A 14 -2.32 -22.14 -19.03
N THR A 15 -1.39 -22.01 -18.06
CA THR A 15 -0.23 -22.90 -17.94
C THR A 15 0.35 -22.88 -16.52
N TRP A 16 1.18 -23.88 -16.24
CA TRP A 16 2.06 -23.93 -15.08
C TRP A 16 3.47 -23.50 -15.50
N LEU A 17 4.08 -22.62 -14.71
CA LEU A 17 5.44 -22.12 -14.94
C LEU A 17 6.46 -22.76 -13.99
N ARG A 18 6.05 -23.10 -12.78
CA ARG A 18 6.89 -23.75 -11.77
C ARG A 18 6.10 -24.86 -11.09
N GLY A 19 6.76 -26.00 -10.87
CA GLY A 19 6.18 -27.18 -10.24
C GLY A 19 5.12 -27.91 -11.07
N GLU A 20 4.73 -29.08 -10.62
CA GLU A 20 3.78 -29.94 -11.34
C GLU A 20 2.34 -29.41 -11.26
N PRO A 21 1.55 -29.52 -12.34
CA PRO A 21 0.13 -29.14 -12.34
C PRO A 21 -0.69 -29.83 -11.25
N ILE A 22 -1.63 -29.09 -10.64
CA ILE A 22 -2.68 -29.70 -9.82
C ILE A 22 -4.04 -29.62 -10.52
N THR A 23 -4.74 -30.75 -10.56
CA THR A 23 -6.05 -30.89 -11.20
C THR A 23 -7.20 -30.95 -10.19
N ASN A 24 -6.90 -31.24 -8.91
CA ASN A 24 -7.84 -31.19 -7.79
C ASN A 24 -7.11 -30.81 -6.50
N PHE A 25 -7.88 -30.46 -5.47
CA PHE A 25 -7.39 -30.38 -4.10
C PHE A 25 -7.38 -31.77 -3.46
N GLN A 26 -6.22 -32.18 -2.97
CA GLN A 26 -6.03 -33.52 -2.41
C GLN A 26 -6.69 -33.63 -1.04
N PRO A 27 -7.51 -34.67 -0.78
CA PRO A 27 -8.05 -34.92 0.54
C PRO A 27 -6.96 -34.99 1.61
N GLY A 28 -7.17 -34.31 2.74
CA GLY A 28 -6.23 -34.24 3.85
C GLY A 28 -5.09 -33.22 3.68
N LYS A 29 -4.92 -32.60 2.51
CA LYS A 29 -3.95 -31.52 2.31
C LYS A 29 -4.58 -30.14 2.41
N VAL A 30 -3.84 -29.19 2.98
CA VAL A 30 -4.21 -27.78 2.97
C VAL A 30 -3.50 -27.11 1.80
N CYS A 31 -4.24 -26.40 0.96
CA CYS A 31 -3.69 -25.69 -0.18
C CYS A 31 -3.92 -24.18 -0.04
N LEU A 32 -2.86 -23.39 -0.15
CA LEU A 32 -2.93 -21.94 -0.31
C LEU A 32 -3.01 -21.62 -1.81
N VAL A 33 -4.06 -20.93 -2.23
CA VAL A 33 -4.16 -20.31 -3.55
C VAL A 33 -3.94 -18.81 -3.40
N GLU A 34 -2.78 -18.32 -3.83
CA GLU A 34 -2.36 -16.92 -3.69
C GLU A 34 -2.49 -16.18 -5.02
N PHE A 35 -3.27 -15.11 -5.07
CA PHE A 35 -3.41 -14.28 -6.27
C PHE A 35 -2.42 -13.12 -6.25
N TRP A 36 -1.59 -13.01 -7.30
CA TRP A 36 -0.51 -12.02 -7.35
C TRP A 36 -0.18 -11.57 -8.78
N ALA A 37 0.69 -10.57 -8.92
CA ALA A 37 1.25 -10.12 -10.19
C ALA A 37 2.64 -9.49 -10.00
N THR A 38 3.48 -9.52 -11.03
CA THR A 38 4.85 -8.94 -10.98
C THR A 38 4.88 -7.45 -10.68
N TRP A 39 3.86 -6.72 -11.11
CA TRP A 39 3.75 -5.27 -10.94
C TRP A 39 3.21 -4.86 -9.56
N CYS A 40 2.76 -5.83 -8.75
CA CYS A 40 2.15 -5.62 -7.43
C CYS A 40 3.23 -5.67 -6.35
N GLY A 41 3.73 -4.51 -5.91
CA GLY A 41 4.78 -4.41 -4.89
C GLY A 41 4.49 -5.22 -3.61
N PRO A 42 3.31 -5.08 -2.97
CA PRO A 42 2.96 -5.88 -1.79
C PRO A 42 2.94 -7.38 -2.05
N CYS A 43 2.51 -7.81 -3.24
CA CYS A 43 2.51 -9.21 -3.61
C CYS A 43 3.94 -9.77 -3.69
N VAL A 44 4.85 -9.03 -4.36
CA VAL A 44 6.26 -9.40 -4.47
C VAL A 44 6.92 -9.47 -3.09
N ALA A 45 6.58 -8.55 -2.18
CA ALA A 45 7.07 -8.56 -0.81
C ALA A 45 6.58 -9.76 0.02
N ALA A 46 5.44 -10.37 -0.35
CA ALA A 46 4.91 -11.54 0.34
C ALA A 46 5.58 -12.86 -0.10
N ILE A 47 6.17 -12.93 -1.31
CA ILE A 47 6.74 -14.16 -1.87
C ILE A 47 7.73 -14.86 -0.91
N PRO A 48 8.70 -14.16 -0.27
CA PRO A 48 9.61 -14.81 0.67
C PRO A 48 8.91 -15.47 1.87
N ASN A 49 7.86 -14.83 2.40
CA ASN A 49 7.08 -15.41 3.50
C ASN A 49 6.36 -16.68 3.05
N LEU A 50 5.79 -16.67 1.84
CA LEU A 50 5.13 -17.85 1.28
C LEU A 50 6.11 -19.00 1.05
N MET A 51 7.35 -18.71 0.65
CA MET A 51 8.40 -19.73 0.53
C MET A 51 8.74 -20.34 1.90
N GLN A 52 8.83 -19.51 2.94
CA GLN A 52 9.05 -19.96 4.31
C GLN A 52 7.91 -20.86 4.81
N LEU A 53 6.66 -20.44 4.61
CA LEU A 53 5.49 -21.24 4.99
C LEU A 53 5.43 -22.57 4.24
N GLN A 54 5.78 -22.58 2.94
CA GLN A 54 5.89 -23.81 2.16
C GLN A 54 6.95 -24.75 2.78
N GLU A 55 8.13 -24.23 3.12
CA GLU A 55 9.22 -25.04 3.70
C GLU A 55 8.86 -25.59 5.08
N GLU A 56 8.24 -24.77 5.92
CA GLU A 56 7.88 -25.12 7.30
C GLU A 56 6.74 -26.15 7.37
N TYR A 57 5.74 -26.03 6.51
CA TYR A 57 4.50 -26.82 6.62
C TYR A 57 4.31 -27.90 5.56
N GLN A 58 5.21 -28.04 4.56
CA GLN A 58 5.08 -29.06 3.50
C GLN A 58 4.88 -30.49 4.05
N ASP A 59 5.63 -30.85 5.09
CA ASP A 59 5.54 -32.18 5.72
C ASP A 59 4.27 -32.36 6.57
N SER A 60 3.60 -31.25 6.90
CA SER A 60 2.28 -31.23 7.55
C SER A 60 1.12 -31.27 6.55
N GLY A 61 1.40 -31.54 5.26
CA GLY A 61 0.39 -31.61 4.21
C GLY A 61 -0.04 -30.25 3.67
N PHE A 62 0.81 -29.23 3.77
CA PHE A 62 0.56 -27.90 3.18
C PHE A 62 1.20 -27.77 1.78
N GLU A 63 0.52 -27.08 0.87
CA GLU A 63 1.10 -26.67 -0.40
C GLU A 63 0.64 -25.29 -0.85
N VAL A 64 1.56 -24.52 -1.44
CA VAL A 64 1.30 -23.19 -2.00
C VAL A 64 1.19 -23.26 -3.52
N VAL A 65 0.18 -22.56 -4.05
CA VAL A 65 -0.05 -22.32 -5.47
C VAL A 65 -0.22 -20.82 -5.70
N GLY A 66 0.80 -20.18 -6.28
CA GLY A 66 0.73 -18.80 -6.71
C GLY A 66 0.07 -18.68 -8.09
N ILE A 67 -1.06 -18.00 -8.16
CA ILE A 67 -1.77 -17.64 -9.38
C ILE A 67 -1.31 -16.26 -9.83
N ALA A 68 -0.37 -16.22 -10.77
CA ALA A 68 0.01 -14.99 -11.45
C ALA A 68 -1.14 -14.57 -12.37
N THR A 69 -1.82 -13.50 -11.99
CA THR A 69 -2.99 -12.97 -12.67
C THR A 69 -2.80 -11.50 -13.03
N SER A 70 -3.56 -11.00 -14.01
CA SER A 70 -3.57 -9.58 -14.35
C SER A 70 -2.19 -9.03 -14.78
N GLU A 71 -1.32 -9.87 -15.32
CA GLU A 71 -0.04 -9.44 -15.87
C GLU A 71 -0.24 -8.40 -16.99
N GLN A 72 0.60 -7.37 -16.99
CA GLN A 72 0.46 -6.24 -17.91
C GLN A 72 1.30 -6.48 -19.16
N ALA A 73 0.67 -7.04 -20.20
CA ALA A 73 1.26 -7.12 -21.53
C ALA A 73 0.17 -7.08 -22.63
N PRO A 74 0.53 -6.69 -23.86
CA PRO A 74 -0.37 -6.75 -25.01
C PRO A 74 -0.92 -8.15 -25.30
N THR A 75 -0.16 -9.22 -25.00
CA THR A 75 -0.54 -10.60 -25.30
C THR A 75 -0.20 -11.55 -24.15
N ALA A 76 -0.89 -12.70 -24.11
CA ALA A 76 -0.66 -13.75 -23.12
C ALA A 76 0.77 -14.31 -23.18
N ASP A 77 1.29 -14.54 -24.40
CA ASP A 77 2.65 -15.05 -24.58
C ASP A 77 3.71 -14.08 -24.09
N GLU A 78 3.55 -12.79 -24.39
CA GLU A 78 4.48 -11.77 -23.91
C GLU A 78 4.44 -11.65 -22.38
N ALA A 79 3.25 -11.65 -21.77
CA ALA A 79 3.09 -11.67 -20.32
C ALA A 79 3.76 -12.90 -19.70
N ARG A 80 3.53 -14.08 -20.27
CA ARG A 80 4.10 -15.35 -19.81
C ARG A 80 5.63 -15.35 -19.88
N THR A 81 6.21 -14.94 -21.00
CA THR A 81 7.66 -14.88 -21.18
C THR A 81 8.30 -13.89 -20.22
N LYS A 82 7.71 -12.71 -20.03
CA LYS A 82 8.21 -11.71 -19.06
C LYS A 82 8.15 -12.23 -17.63
N LEU A 83 7.02 -12.85 -17.24
CA LEU A 83 6.85 -13.45 -15.93
C LEU A 83 7.88 -14.56 -15.67
N ASP A 84 8.10 -15.44 -16.65
CA ASP A 84 9.06 -16.55 -16.51
C ASP A 84 10.51 -16.05 -16.35
N ALA A 85 10.91 -15.05 -17.14
CA ALA A 85 12.21 -14.40 -17.00
C ALA A 85 12.35 -13.72 -15.63
N TRP A 86 11.31 -12.99 -15.20
CA TRP A 86 11.30 -12.29 -13.92
C TRP A 86 11.43 -13.25 -12.72
N LEU A 87 10.72 -14.39 -12.75
CA LEU A 87 10.82 -15.42 -11.72
C LEU A 87 12.24 -15.99 -11.66
N THR A 88 12.85 -16.26 -12.82
CA THR A 88 14.22 -16.79 -12.91
C THR A 88 15.25 -15.80 -12.39
N GLU A 89 15.08 -14.50 -12.63
CA GLU A 89 16.01 -13.47 -12.17
C GLU A 89 15.88 -13.18 -10.67
N ARG A 90 14.65 -13.14 -10.15
CA ARG A 90 14.35 -12.61 -8.80
C ARG A 90 14.17 -13.70 -7.74
N PHE A 91 13.76 -14.91 -8.14
CA PHE A 91 13.36 -15.98 -7.22
C PHE A 91 13.91 -17.34 -7.67
N LEU A 92 15.24 -17.44 -7.76
CA LEU A 92 15.95 -18.68 -8.16
C LEU A 92 15.59 -19.89 -7.30
N ASN A 93 15.31 -19.67 -6.02
CA ASN A 93 15.03 -20.73 -5.04
C ASN A 93 13.52 -20.89 -4.75
N LEU A 94 12.64 -20.44 -5.65
CA LEU A 94 11.20 -20.59 -5.47
C LEU A 94 10.83 -22.06 -5.27
N ASN A 95 10.22 -22.38 -4.14
CA ASN A 95 9.97 -23.74 -3.68
C ASN A 95 8.50 -24.19 -3.80
N TYR A 96 7.65 -23.37 -4.43
CA TYR A 96 6.23 -23.67 -4.61
C TYR A 96 5.77 -23.44 -6.05
N ARG A 97 4.53 -23.87 -6.35
CA ARG A 97 3.99 -23.87 -7.71
C ARG A 97 3.56 -22.48 -8.15
N ILE A 98 3.83 -22.17 -9.42
CA ILE A 98 3.31 -20.96 -10.06
C ILE A 98 2.48 -21.35 -11.26
N ALA A 99 1.24 -20.89 -11.28
CA ALA A 99 0.36 -20.96 -12.43
C ALA A 99 0.10 -19.56 -12.99
N PHE A 100 -0.15 -19.50 -14.30
CA PHE A 100 -0.40 -18.27 -15.03
C PHE A 100 -1.85 -18.26 -15.53
N ASP A 101 -2.58 -17.19 -15.23
CA ASP A 101 -3.94 -16.94 -15.74
C ASP A 101 -4.00 -15.56 -16.42
N PHE A 102 -4.01 -15.58 -17.75
CA PHE A 102 -4.25 -14.41 -18.59
C PHE A 102 -5.71 -14.30 -19.04
N THR A 103 -6.44 -15.43 -19.02
CA THR A 103 -7.87 -15.45 -19.40
C THR A 103 -8.76 -14.70 -18.41
N GLY A 104 -8.35 -14.63 -17.15
CA GLY A 104 -9.13 -14.06 -16.06
C GLY A 104 -10.16 -15.05 -15.47
N GLU A 105 -10.12 -16.32 -15.86
CA GLU A 105 -11.01 -17.34 -15.31
C GLU A 105 -10.78 -17.55 -13.80
N MET A 106 -9.53 -17.48 -13.33
CA MET A 106 -9.25 -17.57 -11.89
C MET A 106 -9.81 -16.36 -11.16
N ASN A 107 -9.66 -15.16 -11.72
CA ASN A 107 -10.29 -13.95 -11.16
C ASN A 107 -11.81 -14.09 -11.09
N ARG A 108 -12.45 -14.63 -12.12
CA ARG A 108 -13.92 -14.80 -12.15
C ARG A 108 -14.39 -15.83 -11.11
N LEU A 109 -13.74 -16.98 -11.04
CA LEU A 109 -14.14 -18.11 -10.20
C LEU A 109 -13.85 -17.88 -8.71
N TRP A 110 -12.77 -17.16 -8.40
CA TRP A 110 -12.30 -16.94 -7.03
C TRP A 110 -12.56 -15.51 -6.59
N MET A 111 -11.85 -14.54 -7.15
CA MET A 111 -11.83 -13.14 -6.71
C MET A 111 -13.20 -12.46 -6.81
N GLN A 112 -13.85 -12.51 -7.98
CA GLN A 112 -15.16 -11.89 -8.16
C GLN A 112 -16.23 -12.62 -7.33
N ALA A 113 -16.15 -13.96 -7.26
CA ALA A 113 -17.09 -14.77 -6.51
C ALA A 113 -17.02 -14.52 -4.99
N SER A 114 -15.83 -14.20 -4.45
CA SER A 114 -15.59 -13.84 -3.05
C SER A 114 -15.76 -12.34 -2.75
N SER A 115 -16.01 -11.55 -3.80
CA SER A 115 -15.99 -10.08 -3.80
C SER A 115 -14.63 -9.48 -3.41
N SER A 116 -13.54 -10.24 -3.53
CA SER A 116 -12.20 -9.76 -3.21
C SER A 116 -11.85 -8.56 -4.10
N PRO A 117 -11.40 -7.44 -3.52
CA PRO A 117 -11.27 -6.19 -4.25
C PRO A 117 -10.04 -6.18 -5.16
N GLY A 118 -9.01 -6.99 -4.91
CA GLY A 118 -7.80 -7.01 -5.74
C GLY A 118 -6.71 -7.82 -5.07
N ILE A 119 -5.51 -7.76 -5.64
CA ILE A 119 -4.33 -8.50 -5.18
C ILE A 119 -3.46 -7.65 -4.23
N PRO A 120 -2.68 -8.28 -3.32
CA PRO A 120 -2.63 -9.72 -3.06
C PRO A 120 -3.89 -10.22 -2.34
N GLU A 121 -4.26 -11.48 -2.60
CA GLU A 121 -5.36 -12.15 -1.92
C GLU A 121 -5.10 -13.65 -1.83
N SER A 122 -5.21 -14.17 -0.61
CA SER A 122 -4.97 -15.55 -0.24
C SER A 122 -6.27 -16.30 -0.02
N PHE A 123 -6.34 -17.54 -0.50
CA PHE A 123 -7.41 -18.49 -0.17
C PHE A 123 -6.79 -19.76 0.42
N LEU A 124 -7.07 -20.08 1.68
CA LEU A 124 -6.74 -21.40 2.21
C LEU A 124 -7.90 -22.37 1.95
N VAL A 125 -7.59 -23.48 1.30
CA VAL A 125 -8.46 -24.63 1.09
C VAL A 125 -8.04 -25.72 2.08
N ASP A 126 -8.95 -26.19 2.91
CA ASP A 126 -8.66 -27.24 3.88
C ASP A 126 -8.63 -28.65 3.26
N GLY A 127 -8.27 -29.65 4.07
CA GLY A 127 -8.23 -31.06 3.67
C GLY A 127 -9.58 -31.65 3.22
N ASN A 128 -10.69 -30.92 3.33
CA ASN A 128 -12.00 -31.31 2.80
C ASN A 128 -12.33 -30.62 1.47
N GLY A 129 -11.37 -29.89 0.88
CA GLY A 129 -11.57 -29.13 -0.34
C GLY A 129 -12.49 -27.92 -0.16
N ARG A 130 -12.58 -27.36 1.07
CA ARG A 130 -13.42 -26.20 1.38
C ARG A 130 -12.59 -24.99 1.75
N ILE A 131 -13.11 -23.81 1.42
CA ILE A 131 -12.49 -22.56 1.84
C ILE A 131 -12.49 -22.46 3.37
N ALA A 132 -11.30 -22.33 3.94
CA ALA A 132 -11.07 -22.09 5.36
C ALA A 132 -10.69 -20.64 5.65
N PHE A 133 -10.06 -19.96 4.70
CA PHE A 133 -9.67 -18.55 4.83
C PHE A 133 -9.72 -17.84 3.48
N ILE A 134 -10.06 -16.55 3.53
CA ILE A 134 -9.93 -15.60 2.43
C ILE A 134 -9.39 -14.33 3.08
N GLY A 135 -8.31 -13.74 2.58
CA GLY A 135 -7.76 -12.50 3.15
C GLY A 135 -6.37 -12.15 2.65
N HIS A 136 -5.66 -11.29 3.37
CA HIS A 136 -4.34 -10.82 2.96
C HIS A 136 -3.25 -11.84 3.38
N PRO A 137 -2.17 -12.04 2.59
CA PRO A 137 -1.12 -13.01 2.92
C PRO A 137 -0.40 -12.74 4.26
N ALA A 138 -0.39 -11.49 4.72
CA ALA A 138 0.17 -11.13 6.02
C ALA A 138 -0.58 -11.71 7.23
N GLU A 139 -1.79 -12.26 7.03
CA GLU A 139 -2.58 -12.91 8.10
C GLU A 139 -2.28 -14.42 8.19
N LEU A 140 -1.50 -14.98 7.26
CA LEU A 140 -1.31 -16.43 7.14
C LEU A 140 -0.54 -17.03 8.30
N ASP A 141 0.45 -16.34 8.87
CA ASP A 141 1.25 -16.85 10.00
C ASP A 141 0.38 -17.14 11.22
N GLU A 142 -0.72 -16.39 11.39
CA GLU A 142 -1.68 -16.61 12.47
C GLU A 142 -2.72 -17.69 12.10
N VAL A 143 -3.23 -17.66 10.87
CA VAL A 143 -4.39 -18.46 10.46
C VAL A 143 -3.99 -19.87 10.04
N LEU A 144 -2.88 -20.05 9.31
CA LEU A 144 -2.47 -21.33 8.75
C LEU A 144 -2.30 -22.43 9.81
N PRO A 145 -1.62 -22.20 10.95
CA PRO A 145 -1.50 -23.23 11.99
C PRO A 145 -2.86 -23.68 12.54
N LYS A 146 -3.82 -22.74 12.68
CA LYS A 146 -5.19 -23.03 13.13
C LYS A 146 -5.99 -23.80 12.06
N VAL A 147 -5.70 -23.59 10.78
CA VAL A 147 -6.31 -24.36 9.68
C VAL A 147 -5.76 -25.78 9.65
N LEU A 148 -4.43 -25.95 9.74
CA LEU A 148 -3.76 -27.25 9.71
C LEU A 148 -4.20 -28.16 10.87
N ASN A 149 -4.37 -27.61 12.07
CA ASN A 149 -4.84 -28.39 13.22
C ASN A 149 -6.39 -28.55 13.28
N GLY A 150 -7.11 -28.01 12.29
CA GLY A 150 -8.56 -28.15 12.17
C GLY A 150 -9.39 -27.25 13.12
N SER A 151 -8.78 -26.38 13.92
CA SER A 151 -9.48 -25.52 14.87
C SER A 151 -10.12 -24.28 14.25
N TRP A 152 -9.71 -23.88 13.04
CA TRP A 152 -10.13 -22.62 12.44
C TRP A 152 -11.52 -22.63 11.80
N ARG A 153 -11.74 -23.50 10.79
CA ARG A 153 -12.85 -23.34 9.82
C ARG A 153 -14.23 -23.22 10.48
N SER A 154 -14.50 -24.06 11.49
CA SER A 154 -15.78 -24.07 12.22
C SER A 154 -15.83 -23.14 13.44
N SER A 155 -14.79 -22.34 13.68
CA SER A 155 -14.70 -21.43 14.83
C SER A 155 -15.59 -20.20 14.67
N ASN A 156 -15.94 -19.58 15.80
CA ASN A 156 -16.62 -18.29 15.80
C ASN A 156 -15.70 -17.17 15.27
N GLU A 157 -14.38 -17.31 15.46
CA GLU A 157 -13.37 -16.38 14.99
C GLU A 157 -13.35 -16.31 13.46
N ALA A 158 -13.28 -17.46 12.78
CA ALA A 158 -13.31 -17.56 11.32
C ALA A 158 -14.60 -16.97 10.74
N ARG A 159 -15.76 -17.29 11.33
CA ARG A 159 -17.06 -16.71 10.91
C ARG A 159 -17.06 -15.19 11.04
N ALA A 160 -16.57 -14.67 12.15
CA ALA A 160 -16.50 -13.23 12.38
C ALA A 160 -15.53 -12.54 11.40
N ALA A 161 -14.38 -13.17 11.10
CA ALA A 161 -13.43 -12.70 10.11
C ALA A 161 -14.04 -12.64 8.70
N ASP A 162 -14.73 -13.69 8.26
CA ASP A 162 -15.39 -13.72 6.94
C ASP A 162 -16.49 -12.65 6.83
N ILE A 163 -17.30 -12.46 7.87
CA ILE A 163 -18.33 -11.41 7.89
C ILE A 163 -17.69 -10.02 7.76
N ARG A 164 -16.64 -9.73 8.54
CA ARG A 164 -15.93 -8.44 8.50
C ARG A 164 -15.30 -8.19 7.14
N ARG A 165 -14.49 -9.12 6.65
CA ARG A 165 -13.83 -9.05 5.34
C ARG A 165 -14.85 -8.82 4.23
N PHE A 166 -15.94 -9.56 4.24
CA PHE A 166 -16.96 -9.45 3.22
C PHE A 166 -17.67 -8.09 3.23
N ALA A 167 -18.01 -7.57 4.42
CA ALA A 167 -18.59 -6.24 4.55
C ALA A 167 -17.63 -5.15 4.03
N THR A 168 -16.34 -5.25 4.37
CA THR A 168 -15.28 -4.37 3.86
C THR A 168 -15.16 -4.46 2.35
N SER A 169 -15.09 -5.67 1.81
CA SER A 169 -14.96 -5.94 0.37
C SER A 169 -16.11 -5.35 -0.44
N GLN A 170 -17.36 -5.52 0.03
CA GLN A 170 -18.52 -4.88 -0.60
C GLN A 170 -18.45 -3.35 -0.54
N ARG A 171 -18.01 -2.78 0.59
CA ARG A 171 -17.85 -1.32 0.72
C ARG A 171 -16.83 -0.82 -0.31
N THR A 172 -15.67 -1.46 -0.40
CA THR A 172 -14.61 -1.14 -1.36
C THR A 172 -15.11 -1.29 -2.80
N ALA A 173 -15.84 -2.35 -3.13
CA ALA A 173 -16.40 -2.54 -4.47
C ALA A 173 -17.39 -1.42 -4.84
N ARG A 174 -18.28 -1.02 -3.92
CA ARG A 174 -19.22 0.09 -4.13
C ARG A 174 -18.49 1.42 -4.29
N GLU A 175 -17.47 1.67 -3.48
CA GLU A 175 -16.63 2.85 -3.59
C GLU A 175 -15.95 2.90 -4.97
N ARG A 176 -15.28 1.82 -5.38
CA ARG A 176 -14.62 1.73 -6.70
C ARG A 176 -15.60 1.89 -7.86
N ALA A 177 -16.79 1.32 -7.77
CA ALA A 177 -17.81 1.48 -8.81
C ALA A 177 -18.19 2.96 -9.00
N ARG A 178 -18.22 3.74 -7.91
CA ARG A 178 -18.51 5.19 -7.93
C ARG A 178 -17.33 6.02 -8.37
N THR A 179 -16.10 5.65 -7.99
CA THR A 179 -14.90 6.43 -8.34
C THR A 179 -14.37 6.12 -9.74
N LYS A 180 -14.60 4.92 -10.28
CA LYS A 180 -14.16 4.50 -11.63
C LYS A 180 -14.50 5.49 -12.76
N PRO A 181 -15.75 5.97 -12.92
CA PRO A 181 -16.07 6.93 -13.99
C PRO A 181 -15.34 8.27 -13.81
N ILE A 182 -15.09 8.68 -12.57
CA ILE A 182 -14.34 9.90 -12.26
C ILE A 182 -12.88 9.75 -12.66
N TYR A 183 -12.24 8.63 -12.26
CA TYR A 183 -10.86 8.35 -12.64
C TYR A 183 -10.67 8.16 -14.16
N ALA A 184 -11.69 7.65 -14.86
CA ALA A 184 -11.67 7.56 -16.32
C ALA A 184 -11.60 8.93 -17.02
N LYS A 185 -12.08 10.00 -16.37
CA LYS A 185 -11.95 11.39 -16.84
C LYS A 185 -10.66 12.04 -16.34
N LEU A 186 -10.36 11.87 -15.05
CA LEU A 186 -9.21 12.48 -14.38
C LEU A 186 -7.89 12.01 -14.98
N LYS A 187 -7.73 10.69 -15.21
CA LYS A 187 -6.46 10.12 -15.68
C LYS A 187 -5.98 10.70 -17.02
N PRO A 188 -6.79 10.71 -18.11
CA PRO A 188 -6.34 11.32 -19.36
C PRO A 188 -6.14 12.83 -19.25
N ALA A 189 -6.95 13.55 -18.46
CA ALA A 189 -6.76 14.99 -18.25
C ALA A 189 -5.41 15.29 -17.57
N THR A 190 -5.07 14.55 -16.53
CA THR A 190 -3.76 14.65 -15.86
C THR A 190 -2.61 14.31 -16.82
N GLN A 191 -2.75 13.26 -17.64
CA GLN A 191 -1.73 12.87 -18.62
C GLN A 191 -1.53 13.92 -19.73
N ALA A 192 -2.58 14.64 -20.10
CA ALA A 192 -2.53 15.73 -21.05
C ALA A 192 -2.13 17.08 -20.40
N GLU A 193 -1.87 17.10 -19.09
CA GLU A 193 -1.67 18.31 -18.28
C GLU A 193 -2.81 19.33 -18.39
N ASP A 194 -4.04 18.87 -18.70
CA ASP A 194 -5.25 19.68 -18.72
C ASP A 194 -5.79 19.81 -17.28
N TRP A 195 -5.14 20.69 -16.51
CA TRP A 195 -5.47 20.91 -15.10
C TRP A 195 -6.91 21.42 -14.86
N PRO A 196 -7.49 22.30 -15.70
CA PRO A 196 -8.90 22.66 -15.60
C PRO A 196 -9.84 21.46 -15.79
N ALA A 197 -9.59 20.59 -16.79
CA ALA A 197 -10.40 19.38 -16.97
C ALA A 197 -10.22 18.38 -15.82
N ALA A 198 -9.00 18.23 -15.31
CA ALA A 198 -8.70 17.40 -14.15
C ALA A 198 -9.45 17.90 -12.90
N LEU A 199 -9.46 19.22 -12.67
CA LEU A 199 -10.19 19.83 -11.56
C LEU A 199 -11.70 19.59 -11.70
N SER A 200 -12.26 19.81 -12.89
CA SER A 200 -13.68 19.58 -13.15
C SER A 200 -14.09 18.11 -12.90
N ALA A 201 -13.26 17.14 -13.30
CA ALA A 201 -13.51 15.74 -13.02
C ALA A 201 -13.52 15.44 -11.51
N VAL A 202 -12.58 16.02 -10.76
CA VAL A 202 -12.52 15.86 -9.29
C VAL A 202 -13.71 16.51 -8.59
N GLU A 203 -14.16 17.68 -9.07
CA GLU A 203 -15.35 18.36 -8.54
C GLU A 203 -16.63 17.56 -8.77
N GLU A 204 -16.78 16.93 -9.94
CA GLU A 204 -17.85 15.96 -10.20
C GLU A 204 -17.77 14.78 -9.22
N GLY A 205 -16.55 14.29 -8.96
CA GLY A 205 -16.30 13.25 -7.97
C GLY A 205 -16.71 13.65 -6.56
N LEU A 206 -16.40 14.86 -6.12
CA LEU A 206 -16.78 15.40 -4.81
C LEU A 206 -18.29 15.69 -4.71
N ALA A 207 -18.93 16.10 -5.80
CA ALA A 207 -20.40 16.22 -5.84
C ALA A 207 -21.08 14.86 -5.65
N LEU A 208 -20.50 13.79 -6.19
CA LEU A 208 -20.98 12.42 -5.97
C LEU A 208 -20.60 11.89 -4.59
N MET A 209 -19.38 12.16 -4.12
CA MET A 209 -18.76 11.57 -2.94
C MET A 209 -18.08 12.65 -2.06
N PRO A 210 -18.85 13.46 -1.32
CA PRO A 210 -18.32 14.61 -0.59
C PRO A 210 -17.33 14.23 0.52
N ASP A 211 -17.48 13.03 1.11
CA ASP A 211 -16.62 12.54 2.19
C ASP A 211 -15.41 11.72 1.69
N TYR A 212 -15.23 11.62 0.38
CA TYR A 212 -14.12 10.88 -0.20
C TYR A 212 -12.85 11.73 -0.22
N ILE A 213 -12.06 11.55 0.84
CA ILE A 213 -10.83 12.29 1.10
C ILE A 213 -9.82 12.23 -0.05
N GLY A 214 -9.81 11.16 -0.85
CA GLY A 214 -8.93 11.04 -2.02
C GLY A 214 -9.21 12.12 -3.07
N PHE A 215 -10.48 12.41 -3.37
CA PHE A 215 -10.81 13.50 -4.30
C PHE A 215 -10.50 14.86 -3.70
N ARG A 216 -10.72 15.05 -2.39
CA ARG A 216 -10.37 16.31 -1.72
C ARG A 216 -8.87 16.57 -1.73
N GLN A 217 -8.06 15.53 -1.51
CA GLN A 217 -6.61 15.59 -1.66
C GLN A 217 -6.22 16.01 -3.09
N THR A 218 -6.78 15.36 -4.11
CA THR A 218 -6.49 15.71 -5.51
C THR A 218 -6.91 17.15 -5.83
N GLN A 219 -8.07 17.59 -5.33
CA GLN A 219 -8.55 18.96 -5.50
C GLN A 219 -7.57 19.98 -4.89
N ALA A 220 -7.13 19.74 -3.66
CA ALA A 220 -6.14 20.59 -2.99
C ALA A 220 -4.84 20.64 -3.80
N ASN A 221 -4.35 19.50 -4.29
CA ASN A 221 -3.13 19.44 -5.08
C ASN A 221 -3.23 20.24 -6.40
N LEU A 222 -4.33 20.05 -7.14
CA LEU A 222 -4.57 20.75 -8.40
C LEU A 222 -4.63 22.27 -8.18
N LEU A 223 -5.39 22.73 -7.19
CA LEU A 223 -5.56 24.16 -6.91
C LEU A 223 -4.27 24.80 -6.39
N LEU A 224 -3.62 24.19 -5.40
CA LEU A 224 -2.41 24.76 -4.79
C LEU A 224 -1.21 24.72 -5.74
N HIS A 225 -0.99 23.60 -6.45
CA HIS A 225 0.29 23.36 -7.12
C HIS A 225 0.23 23.48 -8.63
N LYS A 226 -0.83 22.99 -9.27
CA LYS A 226 -0.93 22.97 -10.74
C LYS A 226 -1.51 24.27 -11.29
N LEU A 227 -2.63 24.72 -10.71
CA LEU A 227 -3.33 25.94 -11.11
C LEU A 227 -2.84 27.18 -10.35
N ARG A 228 -2.21 26.99 -9.18
CA ARG A 228 -1.76 28.06 -8.28
C ARG A 228 -2.87 29.04 -7.88
N ASP A 229 -4.10 28.53 -7.78
CA ASP A 229 -5.26 29.27 -7.28
C ASP A 229 -5.33 29.13 -5.75
N MET A 230 -4.70 30.06 -5.05
CA MET A 230 -4.70 30.10 -3.58
C MET A 230 -6.06 30.48 -3.00
N GLN A 231 -6.86 31.26 -3.74
CA GLN A 231 -8.16 31.73 -3.27
C GLN A 231 -9.11 30.56 -3.10
N SER A 232 -9.11 29.62 -4.05
CA SER A 232 -9.90 28.38 -3.98
C SER A 232 -9.16 27.27 -3.24
N GLY A 233 -7.84 27.18 -3.38
CA GLY A 233 -7.03 26.08 -2.84
C GLY A 233 -6.89 26.07 -1.31
N LEU A 234 -6.73 27.23 -0.68
CA LEU A 234 -6.55 27.29 0.79
C LEU A 234 -7.80 26.83 1.57
N PRO A 235 -9.04 27.22 1.21
CA PRO A 235 -10.24 26.64 1.80
C PRO A 235 -10.32 25.12 1.66
N VAL A 236 -10.01 24.59 0.47
CA VAL A 236 -10.01 23.13 0.22
C VAL A 236 -8.95 22.44 1.08
N MET A 237 -7.78 23.06 1.26
CA MET A 237 -6.72 22.54 2.13
C MET A 237 -7.16 22.47 3.60
N ARG A 238 -7.88 23.49 4.10
CA ARG A 238 -8.43 23.45 5.47
C ARG A 238 -9.47 22.35 5.63
N GLN A 239 -10.35 22.18 4.63
CA GLN A 239 -11.31 21.07 4.67
C GLN A 239 -10.61 19.70 4.62
N LEU A 240 -9.53 19.56 3.86
CA LEU A 240 -8.72 18.34 3.82
C LEU A 240 -8.14 17.99 5.20
N VAL A 241 -7.71 19.00 5.95
CA VAL A 241 -7.20 18.83 7.32
C VAL A 241 -8.30 18.34 8.26
N GLU A 242 -9.48 18.95 8.19
CA GLU A 242 -10.64 18.52 8.99
C GLU A 242 -11.05 17.08 8.67
N ASP A 243 -11.15 16.74 7.38
CA ASP A 243 -11.45 15.40 6.91
C ASP A 243 -10.41 14.39 7.42
N ALA A 244 -9.12 14.73 7.37
CA ALA A 244 -8.04 13.88 7.85
C ALA A 244 -8.11 13.61 9.36
N ILE A 245 -8.34 14.66 10.16
CA ILE A 245 -8.49 14.53 11.62
C ILE A 245 -9.69 13.64 11.97
N ASN A 246 -10.78 13.76 11.24
CA ASN A 246 -12.02 13.02 11.51
C ASN A 246 -11.95 11.51 11.16
N LYS A 247 -10.89 11.01 10.51
CA LYS A 247 -10.75 9.59 10.11
C LYS A 247 -10.39 8.61 11.24
N LYS A 248 -10.42 9.03 12.51
CA LYS A 248 -10.18 8.18 13.70
C LYS A 248 -8.91 7.31 13.57
N ASN A 249 -9.05 6.00 13.39
CA ASN A 249 -7.95 5.02 13.41
C ASN A 249 -6.94 5.20 12.24
N GLU A 250 -7.30 5.92 11.18
CA GLU A 250 -6.41 6.23 10.06
C GLU A 250 -5.94 7.70 10.07
N ALA A 251 -6.32 8.48 11.08
CA ALA A 251 -6.15 9.94 11.08
C ALA A 251 -4.69 10.35 10.87
N VAL A 252 -3.73 9.65 11.48
CA VAL A 252 -2.29 9.97 11.34
C VAL A 252 -1.83 9.89 9.88
N SER A 253 -2.16 8.83 9.14
CA SER A 253 -1.75 8.68 7.73
C SER A 253 -2.34 9.77 6.84
N TRP A 254 -3.63 10.11 7.05
CA TRP A 254 -4.29 11.17 6.31
C TRP A 254 -3.75 12.56 6.66
N MET A 255 -3.41 12.81 7.93
CA MET A 255 -2.79 14.06 8.35
C MET A 255 -1.39 14.21 7.79
N VAL A 256 -0.58 13.14 7.76
CA VAL A 256 0.74 13.12 7.13
C VAL A 256 0.63 13.42 5.63
N MET A 257 -0.33 12.82 4.94
CA MET A 257 -0.60 13.11 3.53
C MET A 257 -0.99 14.58 3.31
N ALA A 258 -1.83 15.16 4.17
CA ALA A 258 -2.18 16.58 4.12
C ALA A 258 -0.96 17.47 4.39
N LEU A 259 -0.10 17.10 5.35
CA LEU A 259 1.11 17.84 5.67
C LEU A 259 2.11 17.84 4.49
N ASN A 260 2.22 16.71 3.78
CA ASN A 260 3.04 16.61 2.57
C ASN A 260 2.59 17.55 1.44
N GLN A 261 1.30 17.92 1.35
CA GLN A 261 0.86 18.94 0.39
C GLN A 261 1.52 20.31 0.64
N LEU A 262 2.07 20.53 1.83
CA LEU A 262 2.63 21.80 2.28
C LEU A 262 4.13 21.73 2.54
N PHE A 263 4.66 20.59 2.99
CA PHE A 263 6.04 20.48 3.46
C PHE A 263 6.83 19.35 2.82
N ASP A 264 6.31 18.64 1.81
CA ASP A 264 7.14 17.68 1.09
C ASP A 264 8.26 18.42 0.34
N PRO A 265 9.56 18.14 0.64
CA PRO A 265 10.68 18.84 0.01
C PRO A 265 10.82 18.54 -1.49
N ALA A 266 10.18 17.48 -2.00
CA ALA A 266 10.15 17.17 -3.42
C ALA A 266 9.18 18.07 -4.22
N ILE A 267 8.31 18.83 -3.52
CA ILE A 267 7.35 19.74 -4.14
C ILE A 267 7.88 21.17 -4.00
N ASP A 268 7.87 21.94 -5.09
CA ASP A 268 8.08 23.39 -5.01
C ASP A 268 6.93 24.01 -4.21
N ASN A 269 7.22 24.39 -2.97
CA ASN A 269 6.26 25.03 -2.07
C ASN A 269 6.51 26.55 -1.94
N SER A 270 7.43 27.11 -2.75
CA SER A 270 7.85 28.52 -2.63
C SER A 270 6.74 29.51 -2.98
N HIS A 271 5.76 29.08 -3.77
CA HIS A 271 4.60 29.89 -4.18
C HIS A 271 3.47 29.91 -3.13
N LEU A 272 3.52 29.05 -2.10
CA LEU A 272 2.49 28.98 -1.07
C LEU A 272 2.61 30.17 -0.09
N PRO A 273 1.49 30.83 0.28
CA PRO A 273 1.48 31.87 1.30
C PRO A 273 2.04 31.36 2.63
N ARG A 274 3.14 31.99 3.09
CA ARG A 274 3.90 31.50 4.25
C ARG A 274 3.06 31.46 5.53
N ALA A 275 2.25 32.48 5.81
CA ALA A 275 1.48 32.52 7.05
C ALA A 275 0.48 31.35 7.14
N GLU A 276 -0.27 31.10 6.07
CA GLU A 276 -1.27 30.06 5.98
C GLU A 276 -0.66 28.66 5.94
N ARG A 277 0.40 28.47 5.14
CA ARG A 277 1.15 27.22 5.05
C ARG A 277 1.63 26.77 6.44
N PHE A 278 2.25 27.68 7.19
CA PHE A 278 2.79 27.37 8.52
C PHE A 278 1.71 27.25 9.59
N ALA A 279 0.62 28.03 9.53
CA ALA A 279 -0.50 27.85 10.43
C ALA A 279 -1.15 26.46 10.30
N ILE A 280 -1.37 25.99 9.06
CA ILE A 280 -1.92 24.65 8.80
C ILE A 280 -0.91 23.57 9.21
N GLY A 281 0.38 23.77 8.88
CA GLY A 281 1.47 22.88 9.28
C GLY A 281 1.55 22.69 10.79
N ASN A 282 1.38 23.76 11.56
CA ASN A 282 1.34 23.71 13.02
C ASN A 282 0.20 22.83 13.53
N THR A 283 -1.02 23.07 13.04
CA THR A 283 -2.22 22.30 13.45
C THR A 283 -2.03 20.80 13.19
N LEU A 284 -1.57 20.43 11.99
CA LEU A 284 -1.33 19.04 11.64
C LEU A 284 -0.21 18.41 12.49
N SER A 285 0.89 19.13 12.68
CA SER A 285 2.04 18.64 13.44
C SER A 285 1.68 18.36 14.90
N GLU A 286 0.99 19.29 15.57
CA GLU A 286 0.54 19.11 16.96
C GLU A 286 -0.43 17.92 17.10
N GLN A 287 -1.36 17.76 16.16
CA GLN A 287 -2.31 16.65 16.18
C GLN A 287 -1.61 15.30 15.93
N ILE A 288 -0.68 15.22 14.98
CA ILE A 288 0.12 14.02 14.71
C ILE A 288 0.93 13.64 15.95
N LEU A 289 1.60 14.60 16.60
CA LEU A 289 2.41 14.34 17.78
C LEU A 289 1.56 14.00 19.02
N THR A 290 0.34 14.51 19.12
CA THR A 290 -0.60 14.12 20.17
C THR A 290 -1.04 12.66 20.02
N LEU A 291 -1.34 12.23 18.79
CA LEU A 291 -1.78 10.85 18.52
C LEU A 291 -0.62 9.84 18.50
N ASN A 292 0.59 10.30 18.18
CA ASN A 292 1.79 9.49 18.11
C ASN A 292 2.98 10.23 18.76
N PRO A 293 3.06 10.25 20.10
CA PRO A 293 4.05 11.05 20.82
C PRO A 293 5.48 10.49 20.69
N PRO A 294 6.52 11.36 20.68
CA PRO A 294 7.92 10.93 20.54
C PRO A 294 8.37 9.94 21.61
N ASP A 295 7.91 10.11 22.84
CA ASP A 295 8.25 9.25 23.98
C ASP A 295 7.29 8.05 24.16
N GLY A 296 6.26 7.93 23.30
CA GLY A 296 5.28 6.84 23.37
C GLY A 296 5.76 5.54 22.74
N ASP A 297 4.99 4.45 22.92
CA ASP A 297 5.20 3.14 22.30
C ASP A 297 4.71 3.06 20.83
N GLY A 298 4.29 4.19 20.27
CA GLY A 298 3.74 4.28 18.91
C GLY A 298 4.65 3.64 17.86
N ARG A 299 4.12 2.67 17.12
CA ARG A 299 4.82 1.97 16.02
C ARG A 299 4.90 2.87 14.77
N LEU A 300 5.89 2.64 13.92
CA LEU A 300 6.03 3.27 12.59
C LEU A 300 6.24 4.81 12.60
N LYS A 301 6.90 5.37 13.62
CA LYS A 301 7.22 6.81 13.69
C LYS A 301 8.00 7.30 12.46
N PHE A 302 8.86 6.44 11.91
CA PHE A 302 9.57 6.67 10.64
C PHE A 302 8.68 7.01 9.44
N ARG A 303 7.40 6.63 9.45
CA ARG A 303 6.43 6.97 8.39
C ARG A 303 5.82 8.36 8.53
N CYS A 304 5.86 8.94 9.73
CA CYS A 304 5.07 10.14 10.06
C CYS A 304 5.94 11.35 10.40
N TYR A 305 7.12 11.13 10.99
CA TYR A 305 7.90 12.22 11.57
C TYR A 305 8.74 13.00 10.57
N LEU A 306 9.09 12.42 9.42
CA LEU A 306 9.86 13.13 8.39
C LEU A 306 9.19 14.46 7.97
N PRO A 307 7.89 14.50 7.56
CA PRO A 307 7.26 15.76 7.19
C PRO A 307 6.96 16.68 8.37
N VAL A 308 6.77 16.13 9.58
CA VAL A 308 6.63 16.94 10.81
C VAL A 308 7.95 17.64 11.14
N ALA A 309 9.07 16.93 11.03
CA ALA A 309 10.40 17.49 11.22
C ALA A 309 10.72 18.55 10.16
N GLN A 310 10.33 18.32 8.90
CA GLN A 310 10.48 19.31 7.82
C GLN A 310 9.70 20.60 8.13
N TYR A 311 8.49 20.50 8.68
CA TYR A 311 7.75 21.67 9.18
C TYR A 311 8.55 22.43 10.25
N TYR A 312 9.03 21.75 11.30
CA TYR A 312 9.79 22.40 12.37
C TYR A 312 11.12 22.99 11.89
N HIS A 313 11.80 22.33 10.94
CA HIS A 313 13.02 22.85 10.34
C HIS A 313 12.75 24.14 9.57
N GLU A 314 11.76 24.15 8.67
CA GLU A 314 11.41 25.35 7.91
C GLU A 314 10.82 26.47 8.79
N SER A 315 10.30 26.13 9.98
CA SER A 315 9.80 27.10 10.95
C SER A 315 10.90 27.69 11.83
N GLY A 316 12.15 27.21 11.69
CA GLY A 316 13.31 27.66 12.44
C GLY A 316 13.54 26.92 13.77
N ASN A 317 12.78 25.85 14.05
CA ASN A 317 12.96 25.01 15.23
C ASN A 317 13.74 23.73 14.88
N ASN A 318 15.01 23.90 14.50
CA ASN A 318 15.87 22.78 14.11
C ASN A 318 16.08 21.76 15.24
N ALA A 319 16.13 22.21 16.50
CA ALA A 319 16.26 21.31 17.64
C ALA A 319 15.11 20.29 17.68
N ARG A 320 13.87 20.76 17.50
CA ARG A 320 12.70 19.87 17.45
C ARG A 320 12.69 18.99 16.21
N ALA A 321 13.13 19.52 15.07
CA ALA A 321 13.24 18.73 13.83
C ALA A 321 14.21 17.55 14.00
N ILE A 322 15.39 17.80 14.56
CA ILE A 322 16.41 16.79 14.84
C ILE A 322 15.88 15.71 15.80
N GLU A 323 15.29 16.11 16.92
CA GLU A 323 14.70 15.19 17.91
C GLU A 323 13.71 14.21 17.27
N LEU A 324 12.85 14.71 16.38
CA LEU A 324 11.86 13.88 15.68
C LEU A 324 12.50 12.93 14.68
N ILE A 325 13.54 13.35 13.96
CA ILE A 325 14.27 12.45 13.04
C ILE A 325 15.01 11.35 13.82
N GLU A 326 15.63 11.67 14.95
CA GLU A 326 16.28 10.69 15.81
C GLU A 326 15.27 9.68 16.38
N ALA A 327 14.10 10.15 16.83
CA ALA A 327 13.03 9.28 17.28
C ALA A 327 12.50 8.37 16.16
N ALA A 328 12.45 8.87 14.92
CA ALA A 328 12.09 8.12 13.74
C ALA A 328 13.12 7.03 13.40
N LEU A 329 14.41 7.36 13.40
CA LEU A 329 15.51 6.42 13.18
C LEU A 329 15.49 5.30 14.24
N LYS A 330 15.37 5.65 15.53
CA LYS A 330 15.25 4.68 16.62
C LYS A 330 14.07 3.72 16.45
N SER A 331 12.98 4.17 15.82
CA SER A 331 11.82 3.32 15.54
C SER A 331 12.04 2.31 14.40
N LEU A 332 13.11 2.44 13.62
CA LEU A 332 13.54 1.46 12.61
C LEU A 332 14.39 0.33 13.21
N ASP A 333 15.02 0.57 14.36
CA ASP A 333 15.95 -0.36 15.04
C ASP A 333 15.24 -1.38 15.95
N ILE A 334 13.92 -1.53 15.85
CA ILE A 334 13.15 -2.48 16.66
C ILE A 334 13.51 -3.92 16.24
N PRO A 335 13.71 -4.85 17.19
CA PRO A 335 14.19 -6.23 16.93
C PRO A 335 13.20 -7.17 16.20
N GLU A 336 12.02 -6.71 15.80
CA GLU A 336 11.13 -7.50 14.92
C GLU A 336 11.70 -7.53 13.47
N PRO A 337 11.52 -8.61 12.71
CA PRO A 337 12.08 -8.74 11.37
C PRO A 337 11.37 -7.79 10.40
N MET A 338 11.87 -6.56 10.29
CA MET A 338 11.42 -5.61 9.28
C MET A 338 12.20 -5.89 8.00
N PRO A 339 11.53 -6.14 6.85
CA PRO A 339 12.21 -6.46 5.61
C PRO A 339 13.24 -5.40 5.23
N ASP A 340 14.43 -5.83 4.78
CA ASP A 340 15.56 -4.93 4.50
C ASP A 340 15.21 -3.80 3.52
N HIS A 341 14.31 -4.07 2.56
CA HIS A 341 13.85 -3.06 1.61
C HIS A 341 13.04 -1.94 2.28
N ILE A 342 12.26 -2.23 3.32
CA ILE A 342 11.52 -1.22 4.09
C ILE A 342 12.48 -0.37 4.92
N LYS A 343 13.47 -1.03 5.56
CA LYS A 343 14.53 -0.32 6.29
C LYS A 343 15.27 0.63 5.34
N GLN A 344 15.75 0.14 4.19
CA GLN A 344 16.48 0.95 3.21
C GLN A 344 15.63 2.10 2.64
N THR A 345 14.34 1.88 2.36
CA THR A 345 13.45 2.90 1.78
C THR A 345 13.24 4.09 2.72
N HIS A 346 13.22 3.88 4.04
CA HIS A 346 12.97 4.95 5.02
C HIS A 346 14.24 5.47 5.70
N HIS A 347 15.29 4.65 5.78
CA HIS A 347 16.53 5.01 6.46
C HIS A 347 17.29 6.12 5.73
N SER A 348 17.47 6.02 4.40
CA SER A 348 18.23 7.03 3.66
C SER A 348 17.60 8.43 3.70
N PRO A 349 16.27 8.61 3.51
CA PRO A 349 15.64 9.93 3.67
C PRO A 349 15.77 10.52 5.08
N LEU A 350 15.67 9.69 6.12
CA LEU A 350 15.82 10.14 7.51
C LEU A 350 17.25 10.56 7.82
N LEU A 351 18.25 9.80 7.37
CA LEU A 351 19.65 10.19 7.53
C LEU A 351 19.97 11.48 6.76
N GLN A 352 19.46 11.63 5.55
CA GLN A 352 19.65 12.86 4.76
C GLN A 352 19.04 14.06 5.48
N ALA A 353 17.81 13.93 5.99
CA ALA A 353 17.17 14.98 6.78
C ALA A 353 17.99 15.33 8.03
N LEU A 354 18.55 14.33 8.73
CA LEU A 354 19.39 14.57 9.89
C LEU A 354 20.64 15.37 9.52
N ALA A 355 21.34 15.00 8.44
CA ALA A 355 22.51 15.73 7.95
C ALA A 355 22.17 17.16 7.53
N ASP A 356 21.05 17.36 6.85
CA ASP A 356 20.59 18.69 6.43
C ASP A 356 20.25 19.58 7.64
N TYR A 357 19.68 19.00 8.70
CA TYR A 357 19.27 19.76 9.89
C TYR A 357 20.42 20.06 10.86
N THR A 358 21.40 19.14 10.98
CA THR A 358 22.60 19.35 11.80
C THR A 358 23.66 20.19 11.07
N GLY A 359 23.65 20.18 9.73
CA GLY A 359 24.72 20.75 8.93
C GLY A 359 26.01 19.92 8.96
N GLU A 360 25.94 18.68 9.45
CA GLU A 360 27.07 17.78 9.62
C GLU A 360 26.90 16.51 8.79
N ASN A 361 28.00 15.83 8.49
CA ASN A 361 27.94 14.51 7.89
C ASN A 361 27.39 13.52 8.92
N VAL A 362 26.37 12.76 8.52
CA VAL A 362 25.73 11.75 9.39
C VAL A 362 26.04 10.37 8.83
N CYS A 363 26.50 9.47 9.70
CA CYS A 363 26.84 8.10 9.35
C CYS A 363 26.05 7.08 10.19
N CYS A 364 25.63 6.00 9.56
CA CYS A 364 25.09 4.81 10.22
C CYS A 364 25.69 3.56 9.58
N GLY A 365 26.52 2.82 10.33
CA GLY A 365 27.36 1.76 9.78
C GLY A 365 28.29 2.30 8.69
N ASP A 366 28.33 1.63 7.54
CA ASP A 366 29.15 2.02 6.39
C ASP A 366 28.49 3.09 5.50
N PHE A 367 27.26 3.52 5.83
CA PHE A 367 26.51 4.49 5.03
C PHE A 367 26.61 5.88 5.65
N CYS A 368 27.19 6.83 4.91
CA CYS A 368 27.30 8.23 5.32
C CYS A 368 26.63 9.15 4.30
N VAL A 369 25.94 10.18 4.79
CA VAL A 369 25.34 11.23 3.97
C VAL A 369 25.87 12.59 4.40
N ALA A 370 26.05 13.47 3.43
CA ALA A 370 26.48 14.85 3.64
C ALA A 370 25.29 15.81 3.51
N PRO A 371 25.30 16.96 4.18
CA PRO A 371 24.27 17.98 4.02
C PRO A 371 24.17 18.44 2.56
N GLN A 372 22.97 18.48 2.01
CA GLN A 372 22.74 18.96 0.65
C GLN A 372 22.56 20.49 0.64
N SER A 373 23.47 21.19 -0.06
CA SER A 373 23.26 22.60 -0.40
C SER A 373 22.13 22.70 -1.43
N ARG A 374 21.02 23.41 -1.11
CA ARG A 374 19.87 23.60 -2.01
C ARG A 374 20.30 24.20 -3.37
N LEU A 375 20.62 23.34 -4.33
CA LEU A 375 20.59 23.64 -5.75
C LEU A 375 19.40 22.85 -6.32
N LEU A 376 18.30 23.58 -6.54
CA LEU A 376 17.08 23.08 -7.16
C LEU A 376 17.39 22.48 -8.54
N ASN A 377 17.44 21.15 -8.63
CA ASN A 377 17.27 20.34 -9.84
C ASN A 377 17.22 18.88 -9.37
N THR A 378 16.25 18.04 -9.67
CA THR A 378 15.60 17.77 -10.97
C THR A 378 14.24 17.12 -10.75
N LYS A 379 13.31 17.33 -11.70
CA LYS A 379 12.04 16.61 -11.93
C LYS A 379 11.90 15.30 -11.13
N ALA A 380 11.16 15.34 -10.03
CA ALA A 380 10.69 14.13 -9.34
C ALA A 380 9.25 13.87 -9.78
N GLU A 381 9.07 12.85 -10.63
CA GLU A 381 7.75 12.27 -10.88
C GLU A 381 7.24 11.60 -9.59
N TRP A 382 5.95 11.81 -9.35
CA TRP A 382 5.22 11.54 -8.12
C TRP A 382 5.08 10.02 -7.83
N PRO A 383 5.45 9.49 -6.65
CA PRO A 383 5.25 8.08 -6.30
C PRO A 383 3.77 7.67 -6.19
N HIS A 384 2.84 8.62 -5.99
CA HIS A 384 1.41 8.33 -5.92
C HIS A 384 0.75 8.20 -7.30
N GLU A 385 1.46 8.45 -8.41
CA GLU A 385 0.94 8.17 -9.76
C GLU A 385 0.78 6.67 -9.96
N GLN A 386 1.50 5.85 -9.20
CA GLN A 386 1.34 4.40 -9.24
C GLN A 386 0.01 3.91 -8.63
N ARG A 387 -0.67 4.70 -7.78
CA ARG A 387 -2.02 4.35 -7.27
C ARG A 387 -3.15 4.83 -8.18
N LEU A 388 -2.91 5.80 -9.06
CA LEU A 388 -3.87 6.26 -10.07
C LEU A 388 -3.62 5.63 -11.46
N GLN A 389 -2.46 5.00 -11.66
CA GLN A 389 -2.19 4.18 -12.84
C GLN A 389 -2.72 2.74 -12.71
N LYS A 390 -2.99 2.22 -11.49
CA LYS A 390 -3.29 0.80 -11.22
C LYS A 390 -4.54 0.56 -10.33
N ALA A 391 -5.68 1.19 -10.64
CA ALA A 391 -6.98 0.82 -10.08
C ALA A 391 -8.09 0.85 -11.13
#